data_AF-A0A6C0E7F3-F1
#
_entry.id   AF-A0A6C0E7F3-F1
#
_cell.length_a   1.000
_cell.length_b   1.000
_cell.length_c   1.000
_cell.angle_alpha   90.00
_cell.angle_beta   90.00
_cell.angle_gamma   90.00
#
_symmetry.space_group_name_H-M   'P 1'
#
loop_
_entity.id
_entity.type
_entity.pdbx_description
1 polymer ?
#
loop_
_entity_poly.entity_id
_entity_poly.type
_entity_poly.pdbx_seq_one_letter_code
_entity_poly.pdbx_strand_id
1 'polypeptide(L)'
;MGKKVKKEKVNHDKTKAERVSEMVVIMKKLHELGIPPETPAIVKFKEVVRDFVDTGLSSSGKIPMKEHDRIIEYILTNHNLKESHVNLKYSKNE
;
A
#
# COMPACT_ATOMS: atom_id res chain seq x y z
N MET A 1 14.43 40.46 22.57
CA MET A 1 13.28 39.90 21.83
C MET A 1 13.79 38.91 20.79
N GLY A 2 13.69 37.60 21.04
CA GLY A 2 14.16 36.58 20.09
C GLY A 2 13.12 36.32 18.99
N LYS A 3 13.46 36.62 17.74
CA LYS A 3 12.65 36.23 16.57
C LYS A 3 12.61 34.71 16.48
N LYS A 4 11.47 34.09 16.78
CA LYS A 4 11.22 32.67 16.49
C LYS A 4 11.17 32.51 14.96
N VAL A 5 12.24 31.99 14.37
CA VAL A 5 12.25 31.53 12.98
C VAL A 5 11.25 30.39 12.88
N LYS A 6 10.14 30.59 12.16
CA LYS A 6 9.21 29.51 11.82
C LYS A 6 9.99 28.54 10.93
N LYS A 7 10.43 27.39 11.47
CA LYS A 7 10.92 26.29 10.66
C LYS A 7 9.77 25.87 9.74
N GLU A 8 9.94 26.06 8.43
CA GLU A 8 9.08 25.41 7.44
C GLU A 8 9.08 23.91 7.75
N LYS A 9 7.89 23.35 8.00
CA LYS A 9 7.75 21.91 8.12
C LYS A 9 7.96 21.35 6.72
N VAL A 10 9.08 20.67 6.51
CA VAL A 10 9.32 19.91 5.27
C VAL A 10 8.18 18.92 5.13
N ASN A 11 7.47 18.98 4.01
CA ASN A 11 6.41 18.02 3.71
C ASN A 11 7.07 16.71 3.27
N HIS A 12 6.84 15.65 4.03
CA HIS A 12 7.33 14.31 3.74
C HIS A 12 6.22 13.41 3.18
N ASP A 13 5.08 13.96 2.77
CA ASP A 13 4.01 13.21 2.14
C ASP A 13 4.30 12.89 0.68
N LYS A 14 3.98 11.67 0.25
CA LYS A 14 4.01 11.23 -1.13
C LYS A 14 2.95 11.99 -1.93
N THR A 15 3.35 12.46 -3.10
CA THR A 15 2.42 12.95 -4.10
C THR A 15 1.50 11.83 -4.59
N LYS A 16 0.36 12.20 -5.18
CA LYS A 16 -0.54 11.23 -5.82
C LYS A 16 0.17 10.41 -6.91
N ALA A 17 1.06 11.04 -7.67
CA ALA A 17 1.83 10.38 -8.73
C ALA A 17 2.82 9.34 -8.16
N GLU A 18 3.50 9.64 -7.06
CA GLU A 18 4.36 8.67 -6.36
C GLU A 18 3.55 7.48 -5.83
N ARG A 19 2.40 7.75 -5.20
CA ARG A 19 1.47 6.71 -4.74
C ARG A 19 1.01 5.82 -5.88
N VAL A 20 0.57 6.39 -7.01
CA VAL A 20 0.16 5.63 -8.20
C VAL A 20 1.31 4.75 -8.69
N SER A 21 2.51 5.30 -8.83
CA SER A 21 3.67 4.58 -9.38
C SER A 21 4.05 3.39 -8.50
N GLU A 22 4.09 3.58 -7.18
CA GLU A 22 4.37 2.50 -6.22
C GLU A 22 3.29 1.40 -6.27
N MET A 23 2.03 1.79 -6.32
CA MET A 23 0.91 0.84 -6.36
C MET A 23 0.84 0.05 -7.67
N VAL A 24 1.20 0.66 -8.81
CA VAL A 24 1.32 -0.04 -10.10
C VAL A 24 2.41 -1.11 -10.05
N VAL A 25 3.56 -0.80 -9.43
CA VAL A 25 4.65 -1.78 -9.26
C VAL A 25 4.20 -2.96 -8.40
N ILE A 26 3.51 -2.69 -7.29
CA ILE A 26 2.99 -3.74 -6.40
C ILE A 26 1.96 -4.62 -7.11
N MET A 27 1.00 -4.02 -7.84
CA MET A 27 0.00 -4.77 -8.60
C MET A 27 0.63 -5.63 -9.70
N LYS A 28 1.65 -5.10 -10.38
CA LYS A 28 2.41 -5.86 -11.37
C LYS A 28 3.11 -7.08 -10.74
N LYS A 29 3.76 -6.91 -9.59
CA LYS A 29 4.39 -8.02 -8.86
C LYS A 29 3.39 -9.09 -8.45
N LEU A 30 2.19 -8.70 -7.97
CA LEU A 30 1.13 -9.66 -7.63
C LEU A 30 0.68 -10.47 -8.86
N HIS A 31 0.57 -9.82 -10.03
CA HIS A 31 0.27 -10.48 -11.28
C HIS A 31 1.40 -11.43 -11.72
N GLU A 32 2.67 -11.00 -11.62
CA GLU A 32 3.85 -11.82 -11.93
C GLU A 32 3.98 -13.04 -11.01
N LEU A 33 3.44 -12.99 -9.79
CA LEU A 33 3.35 -14.12 -8.86
C LEU A 33 2.23 -15.12 -9.22
N GLY A 34 1.55 -14.94 -10.35
CA GLY A 34 0.50 -15.84 -10.83
C GLY A 34 -0.84 -15.65 -10.14
N ILE A 35 -1.07 -14.50 -9.49
CA ILE A 35 -2.36 -14.19 -8.89
C ILE A 35 -3.19 -13.39 -9.90
N PRO A 36 -4.30 -13.95 -10.40
CA PRO A 36 -5.09 -13.28 -11.42
C PRO A 36 -5.76 -12.00 -10.85
N PRO A 37 -5.93 -10.96 -11.69
CA PRO A 37 -6.44 -9.66 -11.25
C PRO A 37 -7.91 -9.69 -10.81
N GLU A 38 -8.62 -10.76 -11.15
CA GLU A 38 -10.01 -11.05 -10.80
C GLU A 38 -10.17 -11.82 -9.48
N THR A 39 -9.08 -12.28 -8.85
CA THR A 39 -9.16 -12.92 -7.54
C THR A 39 -9.86 -11.98 -6.54
N PRO A 40 -10.87 -12.44 -5.77
CA PRO A 40 -11.64 -11.58 -4.88
C PRO A 40 -10.79 -10.77 -3.89
N ALA A 41 -9.66 -11.35 -3.45
CA ALA A 41 -8.71 -10.66 -2.59
C ALA A 41 -7.95 -9.53 -3.30
N ILE A 42 -7.60 -9.71 -4.57
CA ILE A 42 -6.98 -8.65 -5.39
C ILE A 42 -7.97 -7.55 -5.69
N VAL A 43 -9.23 -7.89 -5.96
CA VAL A 43 -10.31 -6.91 -6.15
C VAL A 43 -10.46 -6.04 -4.89
N LYS A 44 -10.55 -6.66 -3.71
CA LYS A 44 -10.58 -5.92 -2.43
C LYS A 44 -9.31 -5.08 -2.21
N PHE A 45 -8.14 -5.64 -2.55
CA PHE A 45 -6.89 -4.90 -2.41
C PHE A 45 -6.84 -3.67 -3.34
N LYS A 46 -7.39 -3.78 -4.57
CA LYS A 46 -7.52 -2.63 -5.50
C LYS A 46 -8.38 -1.51 -4.92
N GLU A 47 -9.43 -1.83 -4.17
CA GLU A 47 -10.25 -0.81 -3.50
C GLU A 47 -9.46 -0.07 -2.43
N VAL A 48 -8.70 -0.79 -1.60
CA VAL A 48 -7.81 -0.19 -0.58
C VAL A 48 -6.75 0.70 -1.25
N VAL A 49 -6.15 0.22 -2.34
CA VAL A 49 -5.14 0.95 -3.10
C VAL A 49 -5.73 2.21 -3.73
N ARG A 50 -6.96 2.16 -4.25
CA ARG A 50 -7.66 3.31 -4.80
C ARG A 50 -7.90 4.37 -3.71
N ASP A 51 -8.39 3.95 -2.55
CA ASP A 51 -8.60 4.85 -1.41
C ASP A 51 -7.28 5.53 -0.99
N PHE A 52 -6.22 4.75 -0.80
CA PHE A 52 -4.89 5.27 -0.47
C PHE A 52 -4.35 6.26 -1.52
N VAL A 53 -4.49 5.96 -2.80
CA VAL A 53 -4.05 6.83 -3.92
C VAL A 53 -4.86 8.13 -3.97
N ASP A 54 -6.12 8.13 -3.55
CA ASP A 54 -6.93 9.33 -3.54
C ASP A 54 -6.69 10.16 -2.29
N THR A 55 -6.83 9.56 -1.11
CA THR A 55 -6.83 10.26 0.18
C THR A 55 -5.44 10.52 0.73
N GLY A 56 -4.48 9.62 0.47
CA GLY A 56 -3.14 9.66 1.05
C GLY A 56 -3.11 9.19 2.50
N LEU A 57 -4.21 8.62 2.98
CA LEU A 57 -4.27 8.07 4.33
C LEU A 57 -3.54 6.73 4.35
N SER A 58 -2.50 6.64 5.19
CA SER A 58 -1.76 5.39 5.37
C SER A 58 -2.72 4.30 5.87
N SER A 59 -2.58 3.09 5.35
CA SER A 59 -3.50 1.98 5.61
C SER A 59 -2.74 0.67 5.70
N SER A 60 -3.10 -0.19 6.63
CA SER A 60 -2.53 -1.53 6.77
C SER A 60 -3.61 -2.55 7.07
N GLY A 61 -3.36 -3.81 6.71
CA GLY A 61 -4.34 -4.86 6.92
C GLY A 61 -3.95 -6.20 6.32
N LYS A 62 -4.87 -7.14 6.45
CA LYS A 62 -4.76 -8.51 5.95
C LYS A 62 -6.00 -8.84 5.11
N ILE A 63 -5.80 -9.39 3.92
CA ILE A 63 -6.89 -9.84 3.04
C ILE A 63 -6.70 -11.34 2.77
N PRO A 64 -7.60 -12.21 3.27
CA PRO A 64 -7.49 -13.64 3.05
C PRO A 64 -7.79 -14.00 1.59
N MET A 65 -6.91 -14.81 1.00
CA MET A 65 -7.03 -15.43 -0.32
C MET A 65 -7.41 -16.91 -0.17
N LYS A 66 -8.70 -17.17 0.06
CA LYS A 66 -9.21 -18.54 0.33
C LYS A 66 -8.82 -19.54 -0.77
N GLU A 67 -8.80 -19.11 -2.03
CA GLU A 67 -8.48 -19.96 -3.18
C GLU A 67 -7.00 -20.36 -3.25
N HIS A 68 -6.11 -19.63 -2.59
CA HIS A 68 -4.67 -19.83 -2.66
C HIS A 68 -4.04 -20.23 -1.32
N ASP A 69 -4.85 -20.48 -0.27
CA ASP A 69 -4.38 -20.72 1.10
C ASP A 69 -3.38 -19.64 1.58
N ARG A 70 -3.59 -18.40 1.14
CA ARG A 70 -2.69 -17.27 1.36
C ARG A 70 -3.41 -16.09 1.99
N ILE A 71 -2.63 -15.16 2.54
CA ILE A 71 -3.09 -13.87 3.07
C ILE A 71 -2.22 -12.79 2.44
N ILE A 72 -2.87 -11.77 1.86
CA ILE A 72 -2.22 -10.53 1.46
C ILE A 72 -2.11 -9.66 2.70
N GLU A 73 -0.91 -9.48 3.22
CA GLU A 73 -0.62 -8.53 4.29
C GLU A 73 -0.03 -7.26 3.66
N TYR A 74 -0.66 -6.10 3.90
CA TYR A 74 -0.26 -4.84 3.28
C TYR A 74 0.00 -3.75 4.31
N ILE A 75 0.94 -2.87 3.99
CA ILE A 75 1.25 -1.63 4.71
C ILE A 75 1.46 -0.55 3.64
N LEU A 76 0.49 0.34 3.48
CA LEU A 76 0.52 1.49 2.59
C LEU A 76 0.91 2.73 3.40
N THR A 77 2.01 3.38 3.02
CA THR A 77 2.50 4.56 3.74
C THR A 77 2.59 5.76 2.81
N ASN A 78 2.08 6.89 3.29
CA ASN A 78 2.19 8.16 2.58
C ASN A 78 3.52 8.87 2.82
N HIS A 79 4.44 8.32 3.60
CA HIS A 79 5.71 8.99 3.89
C HIS A 79 6.72 8.76 2.75
N ASN A 80 7.24 9.81 2.11
CA ASN A 80 8.11 9.73 0.92
C ASN A 80 9.47 9.06 1.16
N LEU A 81 9.95 9.03 2.41
CA LEU A 81 11.15 8.25 2.81
C LEU A 81 10.86 6.79 3.17
N LYS A 82 9.63 6.31 3.00
CA LYS A 82 9.23 4.92 3.32
C LYS A 82 8.52 4.30 2.13
N GLU A 83 8.80 3.03 1.89
CA GLU A 83 8.11 2.26 0.85
C GLU A 83 6.86 1.59 1.43
N SER A 84 5.83 1.46 0.60
CA SER A 84 4.71 0.57 0.94
C SER A 84 5.12 -0.88 0.73
N HIS A 85 4.64 -1.76 1.60
CA HIS A 85 4.98 -3.18 1.60
C HIS A 85 3.73 -4.04 1.40
N VAL A 86 3.88 -5.09 0.60
CA VAL A 86 2.86 -6.13 0.43
C VAL A 86 3.57 -7.48 0.50
N ASN A 87 3.09 -8.33 1.41
CA ASN A 87 3.60 -9.68 1.63
C ASN A 87 2.49 -10.69 1.40
N LEU A 88 2.87 -11.87 0.90
CA LEU A 88 2.00 -13.04 0.82
C LEU A 88 2.44 -14.04 1.89
N LYS A 89 1.54 -14.36 2.82
CA LYS A 89 1.77 -15.37 3.86
C LYS A 89 0.86 -16.57 3.64
N TYR A 90 1.27 -17.76 4.08
CA TYR A 90 0.39 -18.92 4.11
C TYR A 90 -0.61 -18.80 5.26
N SER A 91 -1.86 -19.18 5.00
CA SER A 91 -2.94 -19.08 6.00
C SER A 91 -2.79 -20.08 7.16
N LYS A 92 -1.99 -21.13 7.00
CA LYS A 92 -1.73 -22.17 8.01
C LYS A 92 -0.65 -21.81 9.04
N ASN A 93 -0.04 -20.64 8.93
CA ASN A 93 1.04 -20.18 9.82
C ASN A 93 0.54 -19.22 10.92
N GLU A 94 -0.76 -19.17 11.18
CA GLU A 94 -1.39 -18.32 12.21
C GLU A 94 -2.17 -19.17 13.22
#